data_AF-A0A7G7MKP4-F1
#
_entry.id   AF-A0A7G7MKP4-F1
#
_cell.length_a   1.000
_cell.length_b   1.000
_cell.length_c   1.000
_cell.angle_alpha   90.00
_cell.angle_beta   90.00
_cell.angle_gamma   90.00
#
_symmetry.space_group_name_H-M   'P 1'
#
loop_
_entity.id
_entity.type
_entity.pdbx_description
1 polymer ?
#
loop_
_entity_poly.entity_id
_entity_poly.type
_entity_poly.pdbx_seq_one_letter_code
_entity_poly.pdbx_strand_id
1 'polypeptide(L)'
;MIRNVVVGRLLPDVSAEQVETALQALRDLRVEGVELRMVSGVDLGLREGNASYAITVDLDDEDAYRVYDRDEEHNRIRRELFAPISASIERIQFRLPG
;
A
#
# COMPACT_ATOMS: atom_id res chain seq x y z
N MET A 1 14.19 -8.76 -7.67
CA MET A 1 12.85 -8.56 -7.08
C MET A 1 12.96 -7.78 -5.79
N ILE A 2 12.19 -6.70 -5.70
CA ILE A 2 12.05 -5.83 -4.53
C ILE A 2 10.65 -6.01 -3.99
N ARG A 3 10.51 -6.10 -2.66
CA ARG A 3 9.23 -5.97 -1.97
C ARG A 3 9.13 -4.58 -1.35
N ASN A 4 8.15 -3.81 -1.80
CA ASN A 4 7.68 -2.62 -1.12
C ASN A 4 6.65 -3.01 -0.07
N VAL A 5 6.88 -2.68 1.19
CA VAL A 5 5.95 -2.90 2.30
C VAL A 5 5.51 -1.55 2.84
N VAL A 6 4.21 -1.39 2.99
CA VAL A 6 3.58 -0.22 3.60
C VAL A 6 2.68 -0.70 4.72
N VAL A 7 2.79 -0.04 5.87
CA VAL A 7 1.86 -0.21 6.99
C VAL A 7 1.35 1.17 7.40
N GLY A 8 0.08 1.25 7.79
CA GLY A 8 -0.50 2.51 8.21
C GLY A 8 -1.36 2.37 9.46
N ARG A 9 -1.40 3.44 10.24
CA ARG A 9 -2.34 3.61 11.36
C ARG A 9 -3.46 4.52 10.91
N LEU A 10 -4.69 4.13 11.18
CA LEU A 10 -5.86 4.95 10.84
C LEU A 10 -6.04 6.09 11.84
N LEU A 11 -6.66 7.17 11.38
CA LEU A 11 -7.25 8.19 12.25
C LEU A 11 -8.39 7.56 13.07
N PRO A 12 -8.77 8.18 14.21
CA PRO A 12 -10.01 7.83 14.89
C PRO A 12 -11.21 7.89 13.95
N ASP A 13 -12.23 7.06 14.21
CA ASP A 13 -13.53 7.06 13.53
C ASP A 13 -13.53 6.72 12.03
N VAL A 14 -12.40 6.25 11.47
CA VAL A 14 -12.37 5.69 10.10
C VAL A 14 -13.14 4.37 10.08
N SER A 15 -14.11 4.26 9.17
CA SER A 15 -14.89 3.03 9.01
C SER A 15 -14.11 1.95 8.25
N ALA A 16 -14.41 0.68 8.53
CA ALA A 16 -13.81 -0.44 7.79
C ALA A 16 -14.08 -0.36 6.28
N GLU A 17 -15.23 0.16 5.86
CA GLU A 17 -15.60 0.34 4.46
C GLU A 17 -14.70 1.37 3.75
N GLN A 18 -14.36 2.47 4.43
CA GLN A 18 -13.44 3.48 3.87
C GLN A 18 -12.05 2.89 3.63
N VAL A 19 -11.56 2.08 4.57
CA VAL A 19 -10.27 1.40 4.44
C VAL A 19 -10.32 0.39 3.30
N GLU A 20 -11.37 -0.42 3.24
CA GLU A 20 -11.50 -1.45 2.22
C GLU A 20 -11.60 -0.84 0.81
N THR A 21 -12.32 0.28 0.67
CA THR A 21 -12.38 1.03 -0.59
C THR A 21 -10.99 1.50 -1.04
N ALA A 22 -10.18 2.02 -0.12
CA ALA A 22 -8.81 2.46 -0.41
C ALA A 22 -7.90 1.29 -0.79
N LEU A 23 -7.99 0.16 -0.06
CA LEU A 23 -7.20 -1.04 -0.33
C LEU A 23 -7.60 -1.70 -1.66
N GLN A 24 -8.90 -1.70 -2.01
CA GLN A 24 -9.39 -2.22 -3.28
C GLN A 24 -8.90 -1.39 -4.46
N ALA A 25 -8.94 -0.05 -4.36
CA ALA A 25 -8.40 0.83 -5.40
C ALA A 25 -6.93 0.54 -5.71
N LEU A 26 -6.12 0.23 -4.69
CA LEU A 26 -4.74 -0.20 -4.91
C LEU A 26 -4.66 -1.57 -5.59
N ARG A 27 -5.47 -2.56 -5.19
CA ARG A 27 -5.47 -3.89 -5.84
C ARG A 27 -5.87 -3.82 -7.32
N ASP A 28 -6.71 -2.86 -7.68
CA ASP A 28 -7.15 -2.62 -9.05
C ASP A 28 -6.15 -1.78 -9.87
N LEU A 29 -5.17 -1.15 -9.21
CA LEU A 29 -4.14 -0.34 -9.87
C LEU A 29 -3.40 -1.15 -10.93
N ARG A 30 -3.25 -0.55 -12.11
CA ARG A 30 -2.40 -1.05 -13.18
C ARG A 30 -1.47 0.06 -13.60
N VAL A 31 -0.18 -0.26 -13.72
CA VAL A 31 0.85 0.68 -14.15
C VAL A 31 1.47 0.12 -15.42
N GLU A 32 1.46 0.92 -16.49
CA GLU A 32 1.96 0.48 -17.79
C GLU A 32 3.43 0.09 -17.71
N GLY A 33 3.76 -1.10 -18.23
CA GLY A 33 5.13 -1.63 -18.23
C GLY A 33 5.63 -2.13 -16.88
N VAL A 34 4.79 -2.20 -15.85
CA VAL A 34 5.17 -2.70 -14.52
C VAL A 34 4.24 -3.83 -14.07
N GLU A 35 4.82 -5.00 -13.80
CA GLU A 35 4.10 -6.11 -13.18
C GLU A 35 3.98 -5.89 -11.66
N LEU A 36 2.78 -5.58 -11.18
CA LEU A 36 2.50 -5.36 -9.77
C LEU A 36 1.94 -6.61 -9.10
N ARG A 37 2.74 -7.25 -8.24
CA ARG A 37 2.26 -8.37 -7.41
C ARG A 37 1.80 -7.81 -6.07
N MET A 38 0.59 -7.24 -6.06
CA MET A 38 0.05 -6.53 -4.91
C MET A 38 -0.81 -7.43 -4.01
N VAL A 39 -0.55 -7.36 -2.70
CA VAL A 39 -1.42 -7.92 -1.66
C VAL A 39 -1.66 -6.86 -0.60
N SER A 40 -2.91 -6.68 -0.18
CA SER A 40 -3.30 -5.70 0.83
C SER A 40 -4.39 -6.24 1.75
N GLY A 41 -4.45 -5.73 2.98
CA GLY A 41 -5.46 -6.16 3.95
C GLY A 41 -5.43 -5.37 5.25
N VAL A 42 -6.51 -5.52 6.03
CA VAL A 42 -6.64 -4.95 7.38
C VAL A 42 -5.96 -5.86 8.41
N ASP A 43 -5.48 -5.27 9.51
CA ASP A 43 -4.95 -6.02 10.64
C ASP A 43 -6.03 -6.86 11.31
N LEU A 44 -5.65 -8.07 11.75
CA LEU A 44 -6.55 -9.02 12.39
C LEU A 44 -6.69 -8.82 13.90
N GLY A 45 -5.98 -7.85 14.49
CA GLY A 45 -6.04 -7.56 15.93
C GLY A 45 -5.40 -8.64 16.81
N LEU A 46 -4.55 -9.51 16.25
CA LEU A 46 -3.93 -10.62 17.00
C LEU A 46 -2.87 -10.14 18.01
N ARG A 47 -2.41 -8.90 17.90
CA ARG A 47 -1.42 -8.30 18.80
C ARG A 47 -1.71 -6.81 19.02
N GLU A 48 -1.65 -6.40 20.29
CA GLU A 48 -1.78 -4.99 20.67
C GLU A 48 -0.66 -4.13 20.07
N GLY A 49 -1.02 -2.94 19.61
CA GLY A 49 -0.09 -1.96 19.06
C GLY A 49 0.28 -2.18 17.60
N ASN A 50 -0.33 -3.15 16.91
CA ASN A 50 -0.17 -3.32 15.46
C ASN A 50 -0.58 -2.06 14.67
N ALA A 51 -0.10 -1.96 13.44
CA ALA A 51 -0.68 -1.07 12.45
C ALA A 51 -2.10 -1.54 12.06
N SER A 52 -2.87 -0.68 11.40
CA SER A 52 -4.28 -0.95 11.07
C SER A 52 -4.46 -1.67 9.73
N TYR A 53 -3.53 -1.50 8.80
CA TYR A 53 -3.53 -2.17 7.49
C TYR A 53 -2.11 -2.39 6.99
N ALA A 54 -1.98 -3.30 6.01
CA ALA A 54 -0.74 -3.56 5.29
C ALA A 54 -0.99 -3.58 3.78
N ILE A 55 0.00 -3.10 3.02
CA ILE A 55 0.09 -3.23 1.57
C ILE A 55 1.49 -3.75 1.25
N THR A 56 1.57 -4.75 0.39
CA THR A 56 2.82 -5.26 -0.17
C THR A 56 2.74 -5.24 -1.68
N VAL A 57 3.82 -4.88 -2.33
CA VAL A 57 3.95 -4.92 -3.80
C VAL A 57 5.32 -5.48 -4.13
N ASP A 58 5.35 -6.61 -4.84
CA ASP A 58 6.61 -7.12 -5.40
C ASP A 58 6.80 -6.60 -6.82
N LEU A 59 7.97 -6.01 -7.02
CA LEU A 59 8.43 -5.36 -8.25
C LEU A 59 9.71 -6.04 -8.72
N ASP A 60 9.95 -6.05 -10.03
CA ASP A 60 11.09 -6.78 -10.58
C ASP A 60 12.43 -6.16 -10.15
N ASP A 61 12.53 -4.82 -10.18
CA ASP A 61 13.72 -4.04 -9.84
C ASP A 61 13.40 -2.60 -9.39
N GLU A 62 14.45 -1.78 -9.19
CA GLU A 62 14.35 -0.38 -8.80
C GLU A 62 13.69 0.52 -9.86
N ASP A 63 13.83 0.20 -11.15
CA ASP A 63 13.24 1.00 -12.23
C ASP A 63 11.72 0.76 -12.26
N ALA A 64 11.29 -0.49 -12.14
CA ALA A 64 9.89 -0.85 -11.93
C ALA A 64 9.30 -0.11 -10.71
N TYR A 65 10.03 -0.06 -9.59
CA TYR A 65 9.60 0.70 -8.41
C TYR A 65 9.43 2.20 -8.71
N ARG A 66 10.38 2.83 -9.42
CA ARG A 66 10.32 4.25 -9.74
C ARG A 66 9.18 4.60 -10.70
N VAL A 67 8.88 3.72 -11.66
CA VAL A 67 7.72 3.89 -12.56
C VAL A 67 6.44 3.80 -11.75
N TYR A 68 6.29 2.76 -10.92
CA TYR A 68 5.15 2.60 -10.01
C TYR A 68 4.97 3.79 -9.03
N ASP A 69 6.04 4.30 -8.42
CA ASP A 69 5.95 5.42 -7.45
C ASP A 69 5.57 6.75 -8.12
N ARG A 70 5.93 6.94 -9.39
CA ARG A 70 5.60 8.16 -10.15
C ARG A 70 4.25 8.11 -10.86
N ASP A 71 3.63 6.95 -10.93
CA ASP A 71 2.34 6.77 -11.60
C ASP A 71 1.27 7.73 -11.03
N GLU A 72 0.51 8.36 -11.93
CA GLU A 72 -0.45 9.41 -11.56
C GLU A 72 -1.63 8.84 -10.77
N GLU A 73 -2.13 7.66 -11.16
CA GLU A 73 -3.26 7.00 -10.49
C GLU A 73 -2.84 6.49 -9.11
N HIS A 74 -1.65 5.91 -9.00
CA HIS A 74 -1.07 5.55 -7.71
C HIS A 74 -0.96 6.76 -6.77
N ASN A 75 -0.48 7.90 -7.27
CA ASN A 75 -0.36 9.13 -6.48
C ASN A 75 -1.72 9.76 -6.14
N ARG A 76 -2.71 9.63 -7.02
CA ARG A 76 -4.10 10.01 -6.75
C ARG A 76 -4.69 9.18 -5.60
N ILE A 77 -4.57 7.85 -5.65
CA ILE A 77 -5.03 6.94 -4.60
C ILE A 77 -4.38 7.28 -3.25
N ARG A 78 -3.07 7.50 -3.22
CA ARG A 78 -2.35 7.91 -1.99
C ARG A 78 -2.90 9.21 -1.40
N ARG A 79 -3.10 10.23 -2.24
CA ARG A 79 -3.54 11.57 -1.81
C ARG A 79 -5.02 11.59 -1.41
N GLU A 80 -5.88 10.90 -2.14
CA GLU A 80 -7.33 11.04 -2.02
C GLU A 80 -7.98 9.95 -1.17
N LEU A 81 -7.39 8.76 -1.09
CA LEU A 81 -7.97 7.64 -0.36
C LEU A 81 -7.20 7.34 0.92
N PHE A 82 -5.86 7.38 0.91
CA PHE A 82 -5.06 7.05 2.10
C PHE A 82 -4.75 8.23 3.01
N ALA A 83 -4.38 9.38 2.46
CA ALA A 83 -4.05 10.55 3.26
C ALA A 83 -5.20 11.03 4.17
N PRO A 84 -6.49 10.99 3.75
CA PRO A 84 -7.59 11.40 4.63
C PRO A 84 -7.91 10.42 5.76
N ILE A 85 -7.47 9.17 5.67
CA ILE A 85 -7.80 8.11 6.65
C ILE A 85 -6.63 7.72 7.54
N SER A 86 -5.39 8.07 7.17
CA SER A 86 -4.19 7.58 7.85
C SER A 86 -3.60 8.63 8.78
N ALA A 87 -3.46 8.28 10.06
CA ALA A 87 -2.70 9.06 11.04
C ALA A 87 -1.19 8.96 10.80
N SER A 88 -0.72 7.79 10.37
CA SER A 88 0.67 7.58 9.95
C SER A 88 0.76 6.52 8.86
N ILE A 89 1.80 6.63 8.01
CA ILE A 89 2.14 5.65 6.98
C ILE A 89 3.65 5.44 7.00
N GLU A 90 4.07 4.22 7.28
CA GLU A 90 5.47 3.79 7.28
C GLU A 90 5.73 2.87 6.08
N ARG A 91 6.94 2.90 5.54
CA ARG A 91 7.29 2.09 4.36
C ARG A 91 8.74 1.65 4.36
N ILE A 92 8.97 0.48 3.76
CA ILE A 92 10.30 -0.07 3.53
C ILE A 92 10.33 -0.78 2.17
N GLN A 93 11.46 -0.67 1.47
CA GLN A 93 11.76 -1.42 0.27
C GLN A 93 12.98 -2.30 0.54
N PHE A 94 12.88 -3.59 0.27
CA PHE A 94 14.00 -4.51 0.43
C PHE A 94 14.01 -5.58 -0.68
N ARG A 95 15.17 -6.17 -0.93
CA ARG A 95 15.30 -7.25 -1.92
C ARG A 95 14.79 -8.56 -1.32
N LEU A 96 14.01 -9.30 -2.09
CA LEU A 96 13.67 -10.67 -1.74
C LEU A 96 14.88 -11.59 -2.02
N PRO A 97 15.05 -12.67 -1.24
CA PRO A 97 16.00 -13.73 -1.59
C PRO A 97 15.67 -14.28 -2.98
N GLY A 98 16.72 -14.58 -3.75
CA GLY A 98 16.58 -15.25 -5.05
C GLY A 98 16.20 -16.72 -4.93
#